data_AF-A0A315XBA3-F1
#
_entry.id   AF-A0A315XBA3-F1
#
_cell.length_a   1.000
_cell.length_b   1.000
_cell.length_c   1.000
_cell.angle_alpha   90.00
_cell.angle_beta   90.00
_cell.angle_gamma   90.00
#
_symmetry.space_group_name_H-M   'P 1'
#
loop_
_entity.id
_entity.type
_entity.pdbx_description
1 polymer ?
#
loop_
_entity_poly.entity_id
_entity_poly.type
_entity_poly.pdbx_seq_one_letter_code
_entity_poly.pdbx_strand_id
1 'polypeptide(L)'
;MPKDLIVTLNDLEYEILKKMRVVEGEDGEKLRNLFRLYVSTIPELKSSEYALKRVEKKDEIDAHLKNVWAEYELTDYPTEHWNEEKVNKLILELCQINAMVKVGEKQYIPSNKFRSLFKMLLHDITTESRDIDEYSAACIATIQLLMEFSVDTLNNETIKDGTIFINEGWMFVYSTAIKNAREFMKTKKLFPGAQVPVQTAP
;
A
#
# COMPACT_ATOMS: atom_id res chain seq x y z
N MET A 1 8.02 35.21 12.19
CA MET A 1 8.13 34.23 11.09
C MET A 1 8.76 32.97 11.67
N PRO A 2 8.16 31.78 11.53
CA PRO A 2 8.87 30.56 11.89
C PRO A 2 10.06 30.46 10.93
N LYS A 3 11.27 30.34 11.48
CA LYS A 3 12.47 30.11 10.68
C LYS A 3 12.49 28.62 10.35
N ASP A 4 12.29 28.29 9.09
CA ASP A 4 12.47 26.92 8.62
C ASP A 4 13.92 26.49 8.91
N LEU A 5 14.08 25.42 9.68
CA LEU A 5 15.38 24.84 9.97
C LEU A 5 15.65 23.75 8.94
N ILE A 6 16.39 24.11 7.89
CA ILE A 6 16.91 23.15 6.91
C ILE A 6 18.25 22.66 7.42
N VAL A 7 18.33 21.37 7.76
CA VAL A 7 19.58 20.71 8.21
C VAL A 7 20.00 19.71 7.14
N THR A 8 21.25 19.81 6.70
CA THR A 8 21.85 18.85 5.77
C THR A 8 22.54 17.77 6.60
N LEU A 9 22.11 16.53 6.49
CA LEU A 9 22.73 15.38 7.15
C LEU A 9 23.86 14.83 6.29
N ASN A 10 24.92 14.36 6.92
CA ASN A 10 25.95 13.57 6.24
C ASN A 10 25.50 12.10 6.08
N ASP A 11 26.19 11.35 5.22
CA ASP A 11 25.80 9.96 4.88
C ASP A 11 25.74 9.04 6.11
N LEU A 12 26.61 9.27 7.09
CA LEU A 12 26.63 8.50 8.34
C LEU A 12 25.44 8.84 9.23
N GLU A 13 25.11 10.11 9.38
CA GLU A 13 23.93 10.60 10.12
C GLU A 13 22.65 10.08 9.49
N TYR A 14 22.59 10.05 8.15
CA TYR A 14 21.47 9.50 7.40
C TYR A 14 21.31 7.99 7.63
N GLU A 15 22.41 7.23 7.60
CA GLU A 15 22.42 5.80 7.89
C GLU A 15 22.10 5.46 9.35
N ILE A 16 22.48 6.33 10.29
CA ILE A 16 22.08 6.21 11.71
C ILE A 16 20.59 6.45 11.85
N LEU A 17 20.05 7.48 11.17
CA LEU A 17 18.62 7.82 11.21
C LEU A 17 17.75 6.69 10.66
N LYS A 18 18.20 5.99 9.60
CA LYS A 18 17.55 4.79 9.07
C LYS A 18 17.49 3.62 10.06
N LYS A 19 18.43 3.52 11.00
CA LYS A 19 18.58 2.36 11.90
C LYS A 19 17.97 2.58 13.29
N MET A 20 17.44 3.76 13.59
CA MET A 20 16.90 4.09 14.90
C MET A 20 15.51 3.47 15.13
N ARG A 21 15.44 2.46 15.99
CA ARG A 21 14.19 1.77 16.39
C ARG A 21 13.50 2.41 17.61
N VAL A 22 14.24 3.09 18.49
CA VAL A 22 13.73 3.86 19.65
C VAL A 22 14.65 5.05 19.87
N VAL A 23 14.09 6.24 20.12
CA VAL A 23 14.87 7.44 20.48
C VAL A 23 14.60 7.77 21.94
N GLU A 24 15.47 7.30 22.83
CA GLU A 24 15.46 7.69 24.23
C GLU A 24 16.24 9.00 24.44
N GLY A 25 15.76 9.88 25.30
CA GLY A 25 16.41 11.15 25.64
C GLY A 25 15.53 12.39 25.44
N GLU A 26 15.99 13.53 26.00
CA GLU A 26 15.26 14.80 26.10
C GLU A 26 14.82 15.39 24.73
N ASP A 27 15.50 15.02 23.64
CA ASP A 27 15.21 15.45 22.27
C ASP A 27 14.59 14.34 21.37
N GLY A 28 14.22 13.18 21.92
CA GLY A 28 13.69 12.05 21.14
C GLY A 28 12.42 12.38 20.34
N GLU A 29 11.59 13.28 20.86
CA GLU A 29 10.39 13.76 20.19
C GLU A 29 10.69 14.68 19.00
N LYS A 30 11.76 15.52 19.09
CA LYS A 30 12.22 16.32 17.95
C LYS A 30 12.77 15.43 16.83
N LEU A 31 13.54 14.40 17.19
CA LEU A 31 14.12 13.45 16.23
C LEU A 31 13.02 12.66 15.51
N ARG A 32 11.98 12.23 16.24
CA ARG A 32 10.78 11.62 15.65
C ARG A 32 10.04 12.57 14.70
N ASN A 33 9.91 13.84 15.07
CA ASN A 33 9.26 14.84 14.23
C ASN A 33 10.09 15.18 12.97
N LEU A 34 11.41 15.20 13.09
CA LEU A 34 12.35 15.34 11.95
C LEU A 34 12.26 14.14 11.01
N PHE A 35 12.21 12.91 11.54
CA PHE A 35 12.03 11.71 10.72
C PHE A 35 10.67 11.71 10.01
N ARG A 36 9.59 12.09 10.71
CA ARG A 36 8.26 12.25 10.09
C ARG A 36 8.24 13.32 9.01
N LEU A 37 8.93 14.44 9.24
CA LEU A 37 9.09 15.51 8.25
C LEU A 37 9.90 15.02 7.05
N TYR A 38 10.97 14.26 7.28
CA TYR A 38 11.74 13.62 6.22
C TYR A 38 10.85 12.69 5.40
N VAL A 39 10.17 11.71 6.01
CA VAL A 39 9.26 10.78 5.32
C VAL A 39 8.14 11.50 4.56
N SER A 40 7.57 12.56 5.14
CA SER A 40 6.51 13.34 4.47
C SER A 40 7.05 14.14 3.28
N THR A 41 8.32 14.58 3.33
CA THR A 41 9.00 15.34 2.28
C THR A 41 9.79 14.50 1.28
N ILE A 42 9.90 13.18 1.46
CA ILE A 42 10.49 12.28 0.45
C ILE A 42 9.71 12.48 -0.87
N PRO A 43 10.41 12.89 -1.96
CA PRO A 43 9.80 13.03 -3.28
C PRO A 43 9.10 11.73 -3.68
N GLU A 44 7.91 11.84 -4.25
CA GLU A 44 7.23 10.69 -4.81
C GLU A 44 8.10 10.08 -5.92
N LEU A 45 8.40 8.78 -5.80
CA LEU A 45 9.13 8.07 -6.85
C LEU A 45 8.29 8.02 -8.13
N LYS A 46 8.96 7.96 -9.27
CA LYS A 46 8.30 7.70 -10.55
C LYS A 46 7.78 6.26 -10.58
N SER A 47 6.72 6.01 -11.33
CA SER A 47 6.16 4.67 -11.56
C SER A 47 7.25 3.63 -11.92
N SER A 48 8.19 3.97 -12.80
CA SER A 48 9.31 3.09 -13.17
C SER A 48 10.24 2.71 -12.01
N GLU A 49 10.45 3.60 -11.05
CA GLU A 49 11.30 3.35 -9.88
C GLU A 49 10.59 2.41 -8.89
N TYR A 50 9.26 2.55 -8.73
CA TYR A 50 8.47 1.60 -7.98
C TYR A 50 8.45 0.21 -8.63
N ALA A 51 8.44 0.14 -9.96
CA ALA A 51 8.53 -1.14 -10.67
C ALA A 51 9.86 -1.85 -10.38
N LEU A 52 10.99 -1.13 -10.43
CA LEU A 52 12.30 -1.68 -10.08
C LEU A 52 12.33 -2.22 -8.64
N LYS A 53 11.86 -1.42 -7.67
CA LYS A 53 11.82 -1.83 -6.27
C LYS A 53 10.96 -3.06 -6.03
N ARG A 54 9.86 -3.21 -6.76
CA ARG A 54 8.98 -4.39 -6.66
C ARG A 54 9.68 -5.65 -7.18
N VAL A 55 10.53 -5.52 -8.20
CA VAL A 55 11.37 -6.62 -8.68
C VAL A 55 12.46 -6.95 -7.66
N GLU A 56 13.12 -5.94 -7.09
CA GLU A 56 14.18 -6.12 -6.08
C GLU A 56 13.66 -6.78 -4.80
N LYS A 57 12.47 -6.39 -4.33
CA LYS A 57 11.84 -6.92 -3.11
C LYS A 57 10.80 -8.02 -3.39
N LYS A 58 10.86 -8.66 -4.57
CA LYS A 58 9.82 -9.60 -5.03
C LYS A 58 9.56 -10.72 -4.02
N ASP A 59 10.61 -11.39 -3.55
CA ASP A 59 10.48 -12.54 -2.66
C ASP A 59 9.85 -12.16 -1.31
N GLU A 60 10.18 -10.96 -0.80
CA GLU A 60 9.63 -10.43 0.44
C GLU A 60 8.15 -10.06 0.28
N ILE A 61 7.80 -9.40 -0.83
CA ILE A 61 6.41 -9.09 -1.18
C ILE A 61 5.59 -10.37 -1.33
N ASP A 62 6.10 -11.38 -2.05
CA ASP A 62 5.43 -12.66 -2.27
C ASP A 62 5.23 -13.41 -0.93
N ALA A 63 6.18 -13.34 -0.01
CA ALA A 63 6.06 -13.90 1.34
C ALA A 63 4.95 -13.20 2.16
N HIS A 64 4.88 -11.86 2.14
CA HIS A 64 3.79 -11.12 2.77
C HIS A 64 2.44 -11.45 2.13
N LEU A 65 2.38 -11.51 0.80
CA LEU A 65 1.16 -11.83 0.06
C LEU A 65 0.63 -13.21 0.45
N LYS A 66 1.51 -14.21 0.57
CA LYS A 66 1.12 -15.54 1.06
C LYS A 66 0.54 -15.49 2.48
N ASN A 67 1.15 -14.71 3.38
CA ASN A 67 0.66 -14.57 4.74
C ASN A 67 -0.70 -13.83 4.81
N VAL A 68 -0.93 -12.88 3.90
CA VAL A 68 -2.23 -12.21 3.76
C VAL A 68 -3.29 -13.20 3.27
N TRP A 69 -3.00 -13.97 2.23
CA TRP A 69 -3.95 -14.96 1.71
C TRP A 69 -4.26 -16.08 2.70
N ALA A 70 -3.30 -16.48 3.54
CA ALA A 70 -3.56 -17.44 4.61
C ALA A 70 -4.65 -16.98 5.61
N GLU A 71 -4.81 -15.68 5.84
CA GLU A 71 -5.91 -15.15 6.67
C GLU A 71 -7.25 -15.24 5.91
N TYR A 72 -7.24 -14.95 4.62
CA TYR A 72 -8.42 -15.03 3.75
C TYR A 72 -8.88 -16.47 3.46
N GLU A 73 -8.00 -17.47 3.61
CA GLU A 73 -8.37 -18.89 3.54
C GLU A 73 -9.28 -19.31 4.71
N LEU A 74 -9.23 -18.58 5.83
CA LEU A 74 -10.01 -18.87 7.03
C LEU A 74 -11.35 -18.11 7.05
N THR A 75 -11.41 -16.93 6.43
CA THR A 75 -12.59 -16.06 6.43
C THR A 75 -12.56 -15.04 5.30
N ASP A 76 -13.73 -14.69 4.77
CA ASP A 76 -13.87 -13.65 3.75
C ASP A 76 -13.63 -12.23 4.30
N TYR A 77 -13.70 -12.05 5.63
CA TYR A 77 -13.56 -10.75 6.31
C TYR A 77 -12.68 -10.87 7.57
N PRO A 78 -11.34 -10.98 7.43
CA PRO A 78 -10.43 -11.14 8.57
C PRO A 78 -10.55 -10.04 9.63
N THR A 79 -10.84 -8.80 9.24
CA THR A 79 -10.91 -7.68 10.20
C THR A 79 -12.10 -7.76 11.16
N GLU A 80 -13.19 -8.45 10.81
CA GLU A 80 -14.37 -8.59 11.67
C GLU A 80 -14.08 -9.38 12.96
N HIS A 81 -13.04 -10.22 12.93
CA HIS A 81 -12.65 -11.07 14.05
C HIS A 81 -11.58 -10.45 14.96
N TRP A 82 -11.13 -9.23 14.64
CA TRP A 82 -10.08 -8.56 15.42
C TRP A 82 -10.64 -7.81 16.62
N ASN A 83 -9.93 -7.88 17.75
CA ASN A 83 -10.30 -7.13 18.93
C ASN A 83 -9.92 -5.63 18.80
N GLU A 84 -10.61 -4.76 19.57
CA GLU A 84 -10.43 -3.30 19.50
C GLU A 84 -8.99 -2.88 19.86
N GLU A 85 -8.32 -3.61 20.76
CA GLU A 85 -6.93 -3.34 21.16
C GLU A 85 -5.96 -3.52 19.99
N LYS A 86 -6.07 -4.64 19.26
CA LYS A 86 -5.28 -4.93 18.05
C LYS A 86 -5.50 -3.85 17.00
N VAL A 87 -6.76 -3.50 16.72
CA VAL A 87 -7.11 -2.47 15.73
C VAL A 87 -6.53 -1.11 16.12
N ASN A 88 -6.67 -0.70 17.38
CA ASN A 88 -6.15 0.58 17.86
C ASN A 88 -4.61 0.63 17.78
N LYS A 89 -3.92 -0.44 18.17
CA LYS A 89 -2.47 -0.54 18.04
C LYS A 89 -2.02 -0.41 16.58
N LEU A 90 -2.66 -1.15 15.68
CA LEU A 90 -2.37 -1.12 14.25
C LEU A 90 -2.56 0.29 13.67
N ILE A 91 -3.69 0.94 13.97
CA ILE A 91 -3.97 2.32 13.52
C ILE A 91 -2.88 3.29 13.99
N LEU A 92 -2.44 3.18 15.25
CA LEU A 92 -1.37 4.02 15.77
C LEU A 92 -0.07 3.79 15.00
N GLU A 93 0.33 2.54 14.74
CA GLU A 93 1.52 2.20 13.96
C GLU A 93 1.43 2.76 12.52
N LEU A 94 0.29 2.58 11.86
CA LEU A 94 0.04 3.10 10.50
C LEU A 94 0.02 4.63 10.43
N CYS A 95 -0.44 5.31 11.48
CA CYS A 95 -0.37 6.76 11.59
C CYS A 95 1.06 7.24 11.83
N GLN A 96 1.90 6.47 12.53
CA GLN A 96 3.29 6.85 12.78
C GLN A 96 4.12 6.92 11.50
N ILE A 97 3.84 6.04 10.54
CA ILE A 97 4.49 6.00 9.23
C ILE A 97 3.78 6.86 8.17
N ASN A 98 2.75 7.64 8.54
CA ASN A 98 1.94 8.46 7.62
C ASN A 98 1.17 7.67 6.54
N ALA A 99 0.98 6.36 6.72
CA ALA A 99 0.10 5.57 5.85
C ALA A 99 -1.38 5.96 6.09
N MET A 100 -1.73 6.28 7.33
CA MET A 100 -3.06 6.76 7.73
C MET A 100 -3.01 8.13 8.41
N VAL A 101 -4.14 8.83 8.38
CA VAL A 101 -4.36 10.12 9.05
C VAL A 101 -5.67 10.09 9.83
N LYS A 102 -5.67 10.75 10.99
CA LYS A 102 -6.88 10.97 11.79
C LYS A 102 -7.70 12.11 11.19
N VAL A 103 -8.98 11.89 10.95
CA VAL A 103 -9.92 12.88 10.38
C VAL A 103 -11.08 13.23 11.31
N GLY A 104 -11.24 12.49 12.41
CA GLY A 104 -12.26 12.73 13.41
C GLY A 104 -12.01 11.90 14.68
N GLU A 105 -12.94 11.95 15.62
CA GLU A 105 -12.88 11.10 16.81
C GLU A 105 -13.05 9.63 16.40
N LYS A 106 -12.05 8.80 16.71
CA LYS A 106 -11.95 7.40 16.25
C LYS A 106 -12.08 7.17 14.73
N GLN A 107 -11.94 8.23 13.92
CA GLN A 107 -12.02 8.14 12.46
C GLN A 107 -10.65 8.33 11.83
N TYR A 108 -10.21 7.32 11.08
CA TYR A 108 -8.93 7.28 10.41
C TYR A 108 -9.13 6.88 8.96
N ILE A 109 -8.34 7.45 8.05
CA ILE A 109 -8.36 7.09 6.63
C ILE A 109 -6.92 7.02 6.09
N PRO A 110 -6.67 6.27 5.01
CA PRO A 110 -5.39 6.32 4.32
C PRO A 110 -5.06 7.74 3.85
N SER A 111 -3.80 8.15 4.01
CA SER A 111 -3.35 9.49 3.66
C SER A 111 -3.50 9.76 2.16
N ASN A 112 -3.61 11.02 1.75
CA ASN A 112 -3.72 11.37 0.32
C ASN A 112 -2.54 10.85 -0.49
N LYS A 113 -1.32 10.94 0.06
CA LYS A 113 -0.09 10.40 -0.53
C LYS A 113 -0.20 8.90 -0.73
N PHE A 114 -0.59 8.16 0.33
CA PHE A 114 -0.78 6.71 0.25
C PHE A 114 -1.80 6.33 -0.82
N ARG A 115 -2.98 6.98 -0.83
CA ARG A 115 -4.06 6.70 -1.79
C ARG A 115 -3.67 7.01 -3.23
N SER A 116 -2.92 8.09 -3.46
CA SER A 116 -2.44 8.47 -4.80
C SER A 116 -1.47 7.44 -5.35
N LEU A 117 -0.46 7.09 -4.56
CA LEU A 117 0.54 6.09 -4.92
C LEU A 117 -0.10 4.71 -5.10
N PHE A 118 -1.05 4.34 -4.23
CA PHE A 118 -1.77 3.07 -4.35
C PHE A 118 -2.45 2.93 -5.70
N LYS A 119 -3.18 3.95 -6.17
CA LYS A 119 -3.88 3.90 -7.46
C LYS A 119 -2.92 3.72 -8.62
N MET A 120 -1.79 4.41 -8.59
CA MET A 120 -0.74 4.28 -9.59
C MET A 120 -0.17 2.86 -9.58
N LEU A 121 0.23 2.34 -8.41
CA LEU A 121 0.78 1.00 -8.29
C LEU A 121 -0.21 -0.09 -8.69
N LEU A 122 -1.48 0.02 -8.28
CA LEU A 122 -2.52 -0.92 -8.66
C LEU A 122 -2.70 -0.97 -10.18
N HIS A 123 -2.73 0.19 -10.84
CA HIS A 123 -2.77 0.26 -12.29
C HIS A 123 -1.54 -0.41 -12.92
N ASP A 124 -0.35 -0.10 -12.44
CA ASP A 124 0.90 -0.63 -13.00
C ASP A 124 0.99 -2.15 -12.82
N ILE A 125 0.76 -2.66 -11.61
CA ILE A 125 0.80 -4.10 -11.32
C ILE A 125 -0.22 -4.87 -12.15
N THR A 126 -1.45 -4.36 -12.24
CA THR A 126 -2.49 -5.03 -13.04
C THR A 126 -2.16 -4.98 -14.54
N THR A 127 -1.52 -3.93 -15.05
CA THR A 127 -1.17 -3.84 -16.48
C THR A 127 0.07 -4.66 -16.83
N GLU A 128 1.04 -4.76 -15.93
CA GLU A 128 2.27 -5.54 -16.09
C GLU A 128 2.04 -7.05 -16.01
N SER A 129 1.16 -7.51 -15.10
CA SER A 129 0.87 -8.93 -14.90
C SER A 129 -0.59 -9.25 -15.17
N ARG A 130 -0.84 -10.02 -16.23
CA ARG A 130 -2.19 -10.47 -16.59
C ARG A 130 -2.68 -11.67 -15.77
N ASP A 131 -1.76 -12.35 -15.09
CA ASP A 131 -2.04 -13.59 -14.36
C ASP A 131 -2.39 -13.33 -12.89
N ILE A 132 -2.14 -12.10 -12.40
CA ILE A 132 -2.49 -11.68 -11.04
C ILE A 132 -3.90 -11.09 -11.03
N ASP A 133 -4.74 -11.56 -10.12
CA ASP A 133 -6.08 -11.03 -9.91
C ASP A 133 -6.04 -9.63 -9.25
N GLU A 134 -7.10 -8.85 -9.41
CA GLU A 134 -7.13 -7.44 -8.98
C GLU A 134 -7.05 -7.26 -7.46
N TYR A 135 -7.44 -8.27 -6.67
CA TYR A 135 -7.34 -8.23 -5.21
C TYR A 135 -5.91 -8.54 -4.77
N SER A 136 -5.26 -9.56 -5.34
CA SER A 136 -3.82 -9.81 -5.17
C SER A 136 -2.99 -8.59 -5.58
N ALA A 137 -3.32 -7.95 -6.71
CA ALA A 137 -2.62 -6.75 -7.15
C ALA A 137 -2.74 -5.59 -6.16
N ALA A 138 -3.90 -5.42 -5.50
CA ALA A 138 -4.06 -4.43 -4.44
C ALA A 138 -3.32 -4.81 -3.16
N CYS A 139 -3.28 -6.09 -2.79
CA CYS A 139 -2.44 -6.56 -1.69
C CYS A 139 -0.96 -6.25 -1.96
N ILE A 140 -0.46 -6.55 -3.16
CA ILE A 140 0.92 -6.22 -3.56
C ILE A 140 1.19 -4.72 -3.48
N ALA A 141 0.29 -3.88 -4.02
CA ALA A 141 0.43 -2.43 -3.97
C ALA A 141 0.50 -1.91 -2.53
N THR A 142 -0.38 -2.39 -1.65
CA THR A 142 -0.43 -1.99 -0.24
C THR A 142 0.79 -2.50 0.53
N ILE A 143 1.22 -3.75 0.34
CA ILE A 143 2.46 -4.30 0.93
C ILE A 143 3.65 -3.43 0.54
N GLN A 144 3.82 -3.17 -0.76
CA GLN A 144 4.91 -2.35 -1.28
C GLN A 144 4.91 -0.97 -0.61
N LEU A 145 3.76 -0.29 -0.51
CA LEU A 145 3.68 1.02 0.13
C LEU A 145 3.97 0.97 1.63
N LEU A 146 3.51 -0.05 2.35
CA LEU A 146 3.79 -0.19 3.78
C LEU A 146 5.28 -0.42 4.03
N MET A 147 5.96 -1.21 3.20
CA MET A 147 7.40 -1.37 3.25
C MET A 147 8.11 -0.02 3.02
N GLU A 148 7.66 0.77 2.04
CA GLU A 148 8.34 2.03 1.70
C GLU A 148 8.06 3.16 2.70
N PHE A 149 6.85 3.25 3.24
CA PHE A 149 6.49 4.23 4.26
C PHE A 149 7.10 3.89 5.61
N SER A 150 7.29 2.59 5.89
CA SER A 150 7.91 2.16 7.13
C SER A 150 9.43 2.24 7.13
N VAL A 151 10.10 2.19 5.97
CA VAL A 151 11.57 2.12 5.91
C VAL A 151 12.09 1.00 6.81
N ASP A 152 11.47 -0.17 6.70
CA ASP A 152 11.79 -1.39 7.46
C ASP A 152 11.61 -1.27 8.99
N THR A 153 10.83 -0.28 9.47
CA THR A 153 10.51 -0.12 10.90
C THR A 153 9.30 -0.95 11.35
N LEU A 154 8.42 -1.32 10.43
CA LEU A 154 7.30 -2.20 10.74
C LEU A 154 7.75 -3.66 10.72
N ASN A 155 7.23 -4.44 11.67
CA ASN A 155 7.44 -5.88 11.68
C ASN A 155 6.52 -6.56 10.64
N ASN A 156 6.81 -7.83 10.33
CA ASN A 156 6.09 -8.56 9.30
C ASN A 156 4.59 -8.75 9.59
N GLU A 157 4.22 -8.88 10.86
CA GLU A 157 2.84 -9.01 11.29
C GLU A 157 2.08 -7.70 11.05
N THR A 158 2.67 -6.54 11.38
CA THR A 158 2.07 -5.23 11.12
C THR A 158 1.93 -4.97 9.62
N ILE A 159 2.89 -5.39 8.78
CA ILE A 159 2.74 -5.27 7.32
C ILE A 159 1.58 -6.12 6.80
N LYS A 160 1.47 -7.37 7.27
CA LYS A 160 0.36 -8.28 6.94
C LYS A 160 -0.98 -7.70 7.38
N ASP A 161 -1.12 -7.38 8.66
CA ASP A 161 -2.36 -6.86 9.24
C ASP A 161 -2.72 -5.49 8.66
N GLY A 162 -1.73 -4.62 8.47
CA GLY A 162 -1.92 -3.33 7.82
C GLY A 162 -2.40 -3.46 6.38
N THR A 163 -1.92 -4.47 5.65
CA THR A 163 -2.36 -4.75 4.28
C THR A 163 -3.84 -5.12 4.25
N ILE A 164 -4.25 -6.07 5.09
CA ILE A 164 -5.64 -6.51 5.21
C ILE A 164 -6.53 -5.32 5.60
N PHE A 165 -6.16 -4.63 6.68
CA PHE A 165 -6.94 -3.53 7.25
C PHE A 165 -7.17 -2.38 6.27
N ILE A 166 -6.10 -1.91 5.61
CA ILE A 166 -6.19 -0.81 4.65
C ILE A 166 -7.00 -1.23 3.41
N ASN A 167 -6.84 -2.48 2.96
CA ASN A 167 -7.52 -2.95 1.77
C ASN A 167 -9.02 -3.12 1.98
N GLU A 168 -9.45 -3.78 3.05
CA GLU A 168 -10.87 -3.96 3.35
C GLU A 168 -11.57 -2.65 3.66
N GLY A 169 -10.95 -1.79 4.46
CA GLY A 169 -11.56 -0.53 4.86
C GLY A 169 -11.69 0.46 3.71
N TRP A 170 -10.76 0.45 2.74
CA TRP A 170 -10.69 1.54 1.76
C TRP A 170 -10.24 1.16 0.35
N MET A 171 -9.30 0.24 0.15
CA MET A 171 -8.63 0.12 -1.15
C MET A 171 -9.27 -0.90 -2.11
N PHE A 172 -9.94 -1.96 -1.63
CA PHE A 172 -10.55 -2.98 -2.48
C PHE A 172 -11.67 -2.45 -3.40
N VAL A 173 -12.22 -1.28 -3.10
CA VAL A 173 -13.16 -0.59 -4.00
C VAL A 173 -12.52 -0.29 -5.36
N TYR A 174 -11.22 0.00 -5.38
CA TYR A 174 -10.47 0.27 -6.62
C TYR A 174 -10.19 -1.03 -7.39
N SER A 175 -9.81 -2.11 -6.70
CA SER A 175 -9.64 -3.45 -7.31
C SER A 175 -10.93 -3.91 -7.96
N THR A 176 -12.05 -3.75 -7.25
CA THR A 176 -13.39 -4.10 -7.73
C THR A 176 -13.73 -3.30 -8.98
N ALA A 177 -13.43 -2.00 -9.01
CA ALA A 177 -13.65 -1.16 -10.19
C ALA A 177 -12.82 -1.62 -11.40
N ILE A 178 -11.54 -2.01 -11.20
CA ILE A 178 -10.68 -2.54 -12.28
C ILE A 178 -11.20 -3.89 -12.78
N LYS A 179 -11.59 -4.79 -11.88
CA LYS A 179 -12.17 -6.09 -12.22
C LYS A 179 -13.42 -5.92 -13.07
N ASN A 180 -14.36 -5.08 -12.63
CA ASN A 180 -15.58 -4.78 -13.38
C ASN A 180 -15.27 -4.18 -14.76
N ALA A 181 -14.30 -3.27 -14.86
CA ALA A 181 -13.88 -2.69 -16.13
C ALA A 181 -13.29 -3.76 -17.08
N ARG A 182 -12.48 -4.69 -16.56
CA ARG A 182 -11.91 -5.80 -17.34
C ARG A 182 -12.99 -6.78 -17.81
N GLU A 183 -13.91 -7.15 -16.94
CA GLU A 183 -15.05 -8.01 -17.28
C GLU A 183 -15.92 -7.36 -18.36
N PHE A 184 -16.20 -6.06 -18.22
CA PHE A 184 -16.92 -5.29 -19.23
C PHE A 184 -16.18 -5.24 -20.57
N MET A 185 -14.85 -5.08 -20.57
CA MET A 185 -14.06 -5.10 -21.81
C MET A 185 -14.01 -6.49 -22.45
N LYS A 186 -13.99 -7.57 -21.67
CA LYS A 186 -14.11 -8.94 -22.18
C LYS A 186 -15.47 -9.18 -22.83
N THR A 187 -16.56 -8.74 -22.20
CA THR A 187 -17.92 -8.86 -22.76
C THR A 187 -18.16 -7.96 -23.96
N LYS A 188 -17.56 -6.76 -24.01
CA LYS A 188 -17.60 -5.89 -25.21
C LYS A 188 -16.71 -6.36 -26.35
N LYS A 189 -15.58 -7.03 -26.10
CA LYS A 189 -14.80 -7.66 -27.18
C LYS A 189 -15.54 -8.81 -27.87
N LEU A 190 -16.59 -9.36 -27.26
CA LEU A 190 -17.54 -10.25 -27.95
C LEU A 190 -18.49 -9.50 -28.89
N PHE A 191 -18.59 -8.17 -28.82
CA PHE A 191 -19.40 -7.34 -29.71
C PHE A 191 -18.69 -6.03 -30.09
N PRO A 192 -17.81 -6.11 -31.10
CA PRO A 192 -17.77 -5.08 -32.13
C PRO A 192 -17.73 -5.74 -33.52
N GLY A 193 -18.89 -5.85 -34.18
CA GLY A 193 -18.96 -6.14 -35.63
C GLY A 193 -19.26 -7.57 -36.09
N ALA A 194 -19.84 -8.44 -35.27
CA ALA A 194 -20.27 -9.78 -35.74
C ALA A 194 -21.48 -9.68 -36.69
N GLN A 195 -21.24 -9.44 -37.98
CA GLN A 195 -22.10 -10.02 -39.00
C GLN A 195 -21.97 -11.54 -38.86
N VAL A 196 -23.03 -12.17 -38.37
CA VAL A 196 -23.19 -13.63 -38.40
C VAL A 196 -22.94 -14.06 -39.85
N PRO A 197 -22.03 -15.01 -40.13
CA PRO A 197 -21.87 -15.50 -41.48
C PRO A 197 -23.20 -16.10 -41.90
N VAL A 198 -23.84 -15.51 -42.91
CA VAL A 198 -24.99 -16.10 -43.57
C VAL A 198 -24.50 -17.43 -44.13
N GLN A 199 -25.00 -18.53 -43.58
CA GLN A 199 -24.83 -19.84 -44.18
C GLN A 199 -25.53 -19.81 -45.54
N THR A 200 -24.77 -19.60 -46.61
CA THR A 200 -25.24 -19.98 -47.94
C THR A 200 -25.19 -21.51 -48.00
N ALA A 201 -26.36 -22.13 -47.86
CA ALA A 201 -26.54 -23.54 -48.15
C ALA A 201 -26.25 -23.80 -49.65
N PRO A 202 -25.69 -24.98 -50.00
CA PRO A 202 -25.52 -25.40 -51.39
C PRO A 202 -26.86 -25.70 -52.07
#